data_AF-A0A0L0SWN8-F1
#
_entry.id   AF-A0A0L0SWN8-F1
#
_cell.length_a   1.000
_cell.length_b   1.000
_cell.length_c   1.000
_cell.angle_alpha   90.00
_cell.angle_beta   90.00
_cell.angle_gamma   90.00
#
_symmetry.space_group_name_H-M   'P 1'
#
loop_
_entity.id
_entity.type
_entity.pdbx_description
1 polymer ?
#
loop_
_entity_poly.entity_id
_entity_poly.type
_entity_poly.pdbx_seq_one_letter_code
_entity_poly.pdbx_strand_id
1 'polypeptide(L)'
;MIRIWRQLGHCSDPASILAVLPAAEELAAKTDLGLLCSLSPNFAAMVNRELQVLTSLLRTERGIAHHFLPDALSHLYQAQTILTEWKALIAAAEPRAAKAFRLGNVAAPPHVEFWSDLTKHYMAKMSLHFFRGAVPGQKLGLGLFETIDDFIKNHRPDTSFHLLLHVPPRAAHVIDPSGYTFPDRHSHFGGGPQAARLHSPPSPTNSSSTPRASVHAEYAALSSHPADLAPADWTNIVAILQLLARALGDAPGGQDAAPAPAPSRSLGVGELLPYVDNKVGRSYYIARVAEPLYAVVVLAERRPRDPAVIGFLTEVQDALWGRPVLGRILKEK
;
A
#
# COMPACT_ATOMS: atom_id res chain seq x y z
N MET A 1 20.79 -16.01 -1.25
CA MET A 1 20.34 -15.17 -0.12
C MET A 1 21.01 -13.81 -0.08
N ILE A 2 22.33 -13.70 0.20
CA ILE A 2 23.01 -12.39 0.36
C ILE A 2 22.78 -11.44 -0.82
N ARG A 3 22.83 -11.93 -2.06
CA ARG A 3 22.53 -11.11 -3.26
C ARG A 3 21.11 -10.53 -3.25
N ILE A 4 20.13 -11.32 -2.82
CA ILE A 4 18.73 -10.92 -2.73
C ILE A 4 18.55 -9.86 -1.64
N TRP A 5 19.15 -10.08 -0.46
CA TRP A 5 19.19 -9.07 0.61
C TRP A 5 19.77 -7.75 0.12
N ARG A 6 20.91 -7.78 -0.59
CA ARG A 6 21.49 -6.58 -1.18
C ARG A 6 20.53 -5.92 -2.16
N GLN A 7 19.87 -6.67 -3.04
CA GLN A 7 18.89 -6.10 -3.96
C GLN A 7 17.75 -5.40 -3.21
N LEU A 8 17.18 -6.05 -2.20
CA LEU A 8 16.12 -5.47 -1.35
C LEU A 8 16.57 -4.18 -0.65
N GLY A 9 17.80 -4.14 -0.15
CA GLY A 9 18.35 -2.96 0.52
C GLY A 9 18.49 -1.74 -0.41
N HIS A 10 18.60 -1.96 -1.72
CA HIS A 10 18.71 -0.88 -2.73
C HIS A 10 17.38 -0.57 -3.43
N CYS A 11 16.29 -1.24 -3.06
CA CYS A 11 14.98 -0.94 -3.64
C CYS A 11 14.55 0.49 -3.29
N SER A 12 14.20 1.27 -4.31
CA SER A 12 13.81 2.67 -4.19
C SER A 12 12.29 2.86 -4.18
N ASP A 13 11.52 1.89 -4.66
CA ASP A 13 10.08 1.98 -4.90
C ASP A 13 9.42 0.59 -4.95
N PRO A 14 8.08 0.49 -4.89
CA PRO A 14 7.34 -0.78 -4.93
C PRO A 14 7.65 -1.66 -6.13
N ALA A 15 7.85 -1.08 -7.32
CA ALA A 15 8.14 -1.85 -8.52
C ALA A 15 9.52 -2.53 -8.43
N SER A 16 10.51 -1.82 -7.88
CA SER A 16 11.84 -2.37 -7.62
C SER A 16 11.82 -3.50 -6.57
N ILE A 17 10.92 -3.45 -5.58
CA ILE A 17 10.71 -4.54 -4.61
C ILE A 17 10.14 -5.77 -5.32
N LEU A 18 9.11 -5.58 -6.15
CA LEU A 18 8.47 -6.65 -6.92
C LEU A 18 9.42 -7.32 -7.91
N ALA A 19 10.36 -6.57 -8.48
CA ALA A 19 11.37 -7.10 -9.39
C ALA A 19 12.30 -8.14 -8.72
N VAL A 20 12.35 -8.19 -7.39
CA VAL A 20 13.13 -9.20 -6.64
C VAL A 20 12.41 -10.55 -6.55
N LEU A 21 11.07 -10.57 -6.65
CA LEU A 21 10.26 -11.77 -6.45
C LEU A 21 10.67 -12.96 -7.33
N PRO A 22 10.88 -12.82 -8.67
CA PRO A 22 11.26 -13.96 -9.50
C PRO A 22 12.58 -14.61 -9.06
N ALA A 23 13.57 -13.80 -8.67
CA ALA A 23 14.86 -14.31 -8.19
C ALA A 23 14.74 -14.99 -6.81
N ALA A 24 13.85 -14.51 -5.95
CA ALA A 24 13.56 -15.14 -4.66
C ALA A 24 12.84 -16.48 -4.81
N GLU A 25 11.86 -16.56 -5.71
CA GLU A 25 11.15 -17.81 -6.01
C GLU A 25 12.05 -18.84 -6.68
N GLU A 26 12.90 -18.41 -7.62
CA GLU A 26 13.91 -19.27 -8.25
C GLU A 26 14.89 -19.82 -7.21
N LEU A 27 15.37 -18.98 -6.30
CA LEU A 27 16.25 -19.41 -5.22
C LEU A 27 15.55 -20.42 -4.30
N ALA A 28 14.30 -20.18 -3.92
CA ALA A 28 13.52 -21.09 -3.10
C ALA A 28 13.35 -22.46 -3.79
N ALA A 29 13.07 -22.46 -5.10
CA ALA A 29 12.89 -23.69 -5.87
C ALA A 29 14.20 -24.48 -6.08
N LYS A 30 15.34 -23.79 -6.23
CA LYS A 30 16.65 -24.42 -6.49
C LYS A 30 17.42 -24.80 -5.23
N THR A 31 16.97 -24.38 -4.04
CA THR A 31 17.65 -24.68 -2.79
C THR A 31 17.45 -26.15 -2.43
N ASP A 32 18.50 -26.95 -2.53
CA ASP A 32 18.50 -28.35 -2.07
C ASP A 32 18.55 -28.41 -0.54
N LEU A 33 17.37 -28.44 0.08
CA LEU A 33 17.23 -28.56 1.53
C LEU A 33 17.76 -29.91 2.04
N GLY A 34 17.76 -30.97 1.22
CA GLY A 34 18.30 -32.28 1.61
C GLY A 34 19.81 -32.22 1.80
N LEU A 35 20.51 -31.58 0.87
CA LEU A 35 21.94 -31.31 0.98
C LEU A 35 22.25 -30.38 2.17
N LEU A 36 21.48 -29.31 2.38
CA LEU A 36 21.70 -28.44 3.52
C LEU A 36 21.46 -29.15 4.87
N CYS A 37 20.44 -30.00 4.94
CA CYS A 37 20.13 -30.78 6.14
C CYS A 37 21.25 -31.76 6.49
N SER A 38 21.95 -32.34 5.51
CA SER A 38 23.07 -33.25 5.76
C SER A 38 24.31 -32.52 6.31
N LEU A 39 24.47 -31.23 6.00
CA LEU A 39 25.54 -30.38 6.54
C LEU A 39 25.19 -29.85 7.94
N SER A 40 23.99 -29.32 8.12
CA SER A 40 23.49 -28.84 9.41
C SER A 40 21.96 -28.70 9.38
N PRO A 41 21.22 -29.54 10.14
CA PRO A 41 19.76 -29.48 10.20
C PRO A 41 19.24 -28.12 10.68
N ASN A 42 19.94 -27.50 11.64
CA ASN A 42 19.57 -26.18 12.17
C ASN A 42 19.75 -25.09 11.13
N PHE A 43 20.84 -25.14 10.35
CA PHE A 43 21.09 -24.19 9.27
C PHE A 43 20.07 -24.34 8.15
N ALA A 44 19.79 -25.58 7.72
CA ALA A 44 18.78 -25.85 6.69
C ALA A 44 17.39 -25.35 7.11
N ALA A 45 16.99 -25.59 8.36
CA ALA A 45 15.72 -25.13 8.89
C ALA A 45 15.65 -23.59 8.99
N MET A 46 16.76 -22.92 9.32
CA MET A 46 16.86 -21.46 9.31
C MET A 46 16.68 -20.90 7.89
N VAL A 47 17.47 -21.41 6.93
CA VAL A 47 17.42 -20.98 5.51
C VAL A 47 16.04 -21.20 4.92
N ASN A 48 15.41 -22.35 5.19
CA ASN A 48 14.06 -22.64 4.72
C ASN A 48 13.03 -21.63 5.26
N ARG A 49 13.03 -21.35 6.57
CA ARG A 49 12.11 -20.37 7.16
C ARG A 49 12.32 -18.98 6.58
N GLU A 50 13.58 -18.58 6.42
CA GLU A 50 13.93 -17.27 5.87
C GLU A 50 13.45 -17.12 4.42
N LEU A 51 13.66 -18.13 3.56
CA LEU A 51 13.16 -18.15 2.18
C LEU A 51 11.63 -18.09 2.12
N GLN A 52 10.95 -18.83 2.98
CA GLN A 52 9.49 -18.81 3.03
C GLN A 52 8.96 -17.45 3.47
N VAL A 53 9.51 -16.84 4.53
CA VAL A 53 9.11 -15.49 4.97
C VAL A 53 9.37 -14.47 3.87
N LEU A 54 10.56 -14.48 3.26
CA LEU A 54 10.92 -13.59 2.16
C LEU A 54 9.92 -13.68 1.00
N THR A 55 9.68 -14.90 0.49
CA THR A 55 8.79 -15.12 -0.65
C THR A 55 7.34 -14.78 -0.32
N SER A 56 6.86 -15.13 0.88
CA SER A 56 5.54 -14.73 1.36
C SER A 56 5.39 -13.20 1.41
N LEU A 57 6.34 -12.46 1.98
CA LEU A 57 6.24 -11.00 2.05
C LEU A 57 6.32 -10.32 0.67
N LEU A 58 7.13 -10.84 -0.25
CA LEU A 58 7.16 -10.32 -1.64
C LEU A 58 5.86 -10.61 -2.40
N ARG A 59 5.22 -11.76 -2.14
CA ARG A 59 3.88 -12.05 -2.69
C ARG A 59 2.80 -11.17 -2.04
N THR A 60 2.94 -10.83 -0.75
CA THR A 60 2.09 -9.82 -0.11
C THR A 60 2.20 -8.48 -0.82
N GLU A 61 3.42 -8.00 -1.10
CA GLU A 61 3.61 -6.76 -1.87
C GLU A 61 2.98 -6.84 -3.25
N ARG A 62 3.07 -8.01 -3.92
CA ARG A 62 2.42 -8.23 -5.21
C ARG A 62 0.90 -8.11 -5.09
N GLY A 63 0.30 -8.77 -4.11
CA GLY A 63 -1.14 -8.68 -3.83
C GLY A 63 -1.57 -7.24 -3.54
N ILE A 64 -0.79 -6.48 -2.75
CA ILE A 64 -1.05 -5.07 -2.45
C ILE A 64 -0.99 -4.22 -3.73
N ALA A 65 0.06 -4.37 -4.55
CA ALA A 65 0.26 -3.60 -5.77
C ALA A 65 -0.83 -3.86 -6.82
N HIS A 66 -1.36 -5.08 -6.88
CA HIS A 66 -2.47 -5.44 -7.77
C HIS A 66 -3.84 -5.24 -7.12
N HIS A 67 -3.91 -4.65 -5.92
CA HIS A 67 -5.14 -4.46 -5.15
C HIS A 67 -5.97 -5.74 -4.97
N PHE A 68 -5.30 -6.89 -4.80
CA PHE A 68 -5.91 -8.19 -4.58
C PHE A 68 -5.75 -8.64 -3.13
N LEU A 69 -6.72 -8.27 -2.30
CA LEU A 69 -6.71 -8.50 -0.85
C LEU A 69 -6.54 -9.99 -0.45
N PRO A 70 -7.24 -10.97 -1.08
CA PRO A 70 -7.10 -12.38 -0.68
C PRO A 70 -5.66 -12.90 -0.79
N ASP A 71 -4.94 -12.58 -1.88
CA ASP A 71 -3.55 -12.99 -2.08
C ASP A 71 -2.61 -12.27 -1.10
N ALA A 72 -2.80 -10.96 -0.92
CA ALA A 72 -2.01 -10.16 0.00
C ALA A 72 -2.12 -10.69 1.45
N LEU A 73 -3.36 -10.91 1.91
CA LEU A 73 -3.68 -11.35 3.26
C LEU A 73 -3.21 -12.78 3.53
N SER A 74 -3.44 -13.69 2.58
CA SER A 74 -3.02 -15.10 2.69
C SER A 74 -1.51 -15.21 2.90
N HIS A 75 -0.73 -14.53 2.08
CA HIS A 75 0.73 -14.56 2.19
C HIS A 75 1.26 -13.79 3.40
N LEU A 76 0.59 -12.72 3.81
CA LEU A 76 0.98 -11.99 5.02
C LEU A 76 0.77 -12.84 6.27
N TYR A 77 -0.37 -13.53 6.34
CA TYR A 77 -0.68 -14.48 7.40
C TYR A 77 0.32 -15.65 7.43
N GLN A 78 0.72 -16.16 6.26
CA GLN A 78 1.75 -17.19 6.15
C GLN A 78 3.09 -16.70 6.75
N ALA A 79 3.56 -15.51 6.36
CA ALA A 79 4.79 -14.94 6.90
C ALA A 79 4.71 -14.74 8.43
N GLN A 80 3.58 -14.22 8.92
CA GLN A 80 3.34 -14.02 10.35
C GLN A 80 3.35 -15.34 11.13
N THR A 81 2.73 -16.39 10.57
CA THR A 81 2.69 -17.73 11.19
C THR A 81 4.09 -18.30 11.33
N ILE A 82 4.87 -18.31 10.24
CA ILE A 82 6.24 -18.82 10.23
C ILE A 82 7.12 -18.05 11.23
N LEU A 83 7.02 -16.72 11.28
CA LEU A 83 7.79 -15.91 12.22
C LEU A 83 7.40 -16.16 13.67
N THR A 84 6.12 -16.38 13.94
CA THR A 84 5.63 -16.69 15.29
C THR A 84 6.18 -18.04 15.77
N GLU A 85 6.11 -19.05 14.90
CA GLU A 85 6.68 -20.38 15.17
C GLU A 85 8.20 -20.31 15.33
N TRP A 86 8.89 -19.57 14.47
CA TRP A 86 10.35 -19.43 14.54
C TRP A 86 10.80 -18.78 15.85
N LYS A 87 10.13 -17.71 16.28
CA LYS A 87 10.40 -17.07 17.58
C LYS A 87 10.14 -18.03 18.75
N ALA A 88 9.05 -18.80 18.69
CA ALA A 88 8.73 -19.78 19.73
C ALA A 88 9.81 -20.86 19.82
N LEU A 89 10.33 -21.34 18.69
CA LEU A 89 11.42 -22.32 18.64
C LEU A 89 12.73 -21.76 19.20
N ILE A 90 13.09 -20.52 18.86
CA ILE A 90 14.27 -19.85 19.42
C ILE A 90 14.13 -19.72 20.94
N ALA A 91 12.97 -19.27 21.42
CA ALA A 91 12.69 -19.15 22.84
C ALA A 91 12.74 -20.52 23.55
N ALA A 92 12.27 -21.60 22.92
CA ALA A 92 12.33 -22.94 23.48
C ALA A 92 13.77 -23.51 23.53
N ALA A 93 14.61 -23.17 22.54
CA ALA A 93 15.99 -23.62 22.45
C ALA A 93 16.92 -22.96 23.49
N GLU A 94 16.59 -21.75 23.95
CA GLU A 94 17.34 -21.04 24.98
C GLU A 94 16.52 -20.82 26.26
N PRO A 95 16.36 -21.82 27.15
CA PRO A 95 15.51 -21.71 28.34
C PRO A 95 15.92 -20.60 29.33
N ARG A 96 17.20 -20.16 29.32
CA ARG A 96 17.64 -18.95 30.07
C ARG A 96 17.22 -17.65 29.39
N ALA A 97 17.19 -17.60 28.05
CA ALA A 97 16.65 -16.48 27.30
C ALA A 97 15.11 -16.49 27.31
N ALA A 98 14.43 -17.64 27.41
CA ALA A 98 12.97 -17.75 27.43
C ALA A 98 12.30 -16.93 28.55
N LYS A 99 12.92 -16.91 29.74
CA LYS A 99 12.46 -16.07 30.87
C LYS A 99 12.70 -14.58 30.60
N ALA A 100 13.77 -14.23 29.89
CA ALA A 100 14.08 -12.86 29.50
C ALA A 100 13.26 -12.38 28.29
N PHE A 101 12.97 -13.22 27.28
CA PHE A 101 12.06 -12.96 26.17
C PHE A 101 10.64 -12.66 26.65
N ARG A 102 10.13 -13.43 27.63
CA ARG A 102 8.83 -13.17 28.26
C ARG A 102 8.79 -11.86 29.06
N LEU A 103 9.96 -11.36 29.49
CA LEU A 103 10.13 -10.11 30.21
C LEU A 103 10.60 -8.95 29.31
N GLY A 104 10.71 -9.15 27.99
CA GLY A 104 11.16 -8.13 27.04
C GLY A 104 12.66 -7.83 27.04
N ASN A 105 13.49 -8.67 27.66
CA ASN A 105 14.91 -8.42 27.95
C ASN A 105 15.92 -9.17 27.05
N VAL A 106 15.48 -10.03 26.13
CA VAL A 106 16.36 -10.57 25.07
C VAL A 106 15.69 -10.29 23.73
N ALA A 107 16.38 -9.51 22.91
CA ALA A 107 16.03 -9.24 21.52
C ALA A 107 16.02 -10.55 20.73
N ALA A 108 15.06 -10.74 19.82
CA ALA A 108 15.17 -11.84 18.87
C ALA A 108 16.46 -11.64 18.04
N PRO A 109 17.04 -12.70 17.43
CA PRO A 109 18.18 -12.50 16.55
C PRO A 109 17.89 -11.37 15.55
N PRO A 110 18.83 -10.46 15.27
CA PRO A 110 18.56 -9.25 14.48
C PRO A 110 17.86 -9.50 13.15
N HIS A 111 18.20 -10.61 12.47
CA HIS A 111 17.54 -11.02 11.23
C HIS A 111 16.06 -11.40 11.43
N VAL A 112 15.68 -12.04 12.54
CA VAL A 112 14.28 -12.36 12.88
C VAL A 112 13.51 -11.10 13.25
N GLU A 113 14.15 -10.15 13.94
CA GLU A 113 13.56 -8.83 14.23
C GLU A 113 13.32 -8.04 12.96
N PHE A 114 14.28 -8.02 12.04
CA PHE A 114 14.13 -7.42 10.73
C PHE A 114 12.88 -7.93 10.01
N TRP A 115 12.73 -9.26 9.89
CA TRP A 115 11.56 -9.84 9.23
C TRP A 115 10.26 -9.52 9.96
N SER A 116 10.30 -9.48 11.29
CA SER A 116 9.13 -9.12 12.11
C SER A 116 8.70 -7.68 11.88
N ASP A 117 9.64 -6.75 11.80
CA ASP A 117 9.36 -5.35 11.53
C ASP A 117 8.87 -5.15 10.10
N LEU A 118 9.42 -5.90 9.13
CA LEU A 118 8.94 -5.89 7.76
C LEU A 118 7.51 -6.44 7.65
N THR A 119 7.17 -7.52 8.37
CA THR A 119 5.79 -8.02 8.46
C THR A 119 4.85 -6.98 9.06
N LYS A 120 5.24 -6.28 10.15
CA LYS A 120 4.44 -5.20 10.74
C LYS A 120 4.25 -4.04 9.75
N HIS A 121 5.26 -3.70 8.97
CA HIS A 121 5.15 -2.71 7.90
C HIS A 121 4.07 -3.13 6.89
N TYR A 122 4.12 -4.38 6.39
CA TYR A 122 3.13 -4.88 5.45
C TYR A 122 1.72 -4.94 6.03
N MET A 123 1.56 -5.23 7.33
CA MET A 123 0.27 -5.12 8.00
C MET A 123 -0.28 -3.69 7.95
N ALA A 124 0.53 -2.68 8.31
CA ALA A 124 0.11 -1.28 8.26
C ALA A 124 -0.21 -0.81 6.83
N LYS A 125 0.65 -1.17 5.86
CA LYS A 125 0.44 -0.86 4.44
C LYS A 125 -0.86 -1.49 3.92
N MET A 126 -1.09 -2.76 4.21
CA MET A 126 -2.33 -3.46 3.83
C MET A 126 -3.56 -2.78 4.47
N SER A 127 -3.46 -2.35 5.73
CA SER A 127 -4.54 -1.57 6.37
C SER A 127 -4.85 -0.28 5.64
N LEU A 128 -3.83 0.48 5.24
CA LEU A 128 -4.05 1.73 4.49
C LEU A 128 -4.65 1.48 3.09
N HIS A 129 -4.32 0.37 2.43
CA HIS A 129 -4.80 0.06 1.08
C HIS A 129 -6.21 -0.53 1.04
N PHE A 130 -6.62 -1.31 2.06
CA PHE A 130 -7.82 -2.15 1.99
C PHE A 130 -8.84 -1.90 3.09
N PHE A 131 -8.46 -1.28 4.22
CA PHE A 131 -9.37 -1.06 5.34
C PHE A 131 -9.61 0.43 5.54
N ARG A 132 -10.87 0.87 5.41
CA ARG A 132 -11.25 2.25 5.73
C ARG A 132 -11.20 2.45 7.24
N GLY A 133 -10.26 3.29 7.67
CA GLY A 133 -10.05 3.63 9.08
C GLY A 133 -9.03 2.72 9.77
N ALA A 134 -8.36 3.28 10.78
CA ALA A 134 -7.53 2.48 11.68
C ALA A 134 -8.42 1.44 12.36
N VAL A 135 -8.00 0.17 12.37
CA VAL A 135 -8.65 -0.86 13.21
C VAL A 135 -8.52 -0.38 14.66
N PRO A 136 -9.63 -0.08 15.37
CA PRO A 136 -9.54 0.46 16.71
C PRO A 136 -8.77 -0.50 17.63
N GLY A 137 -7.73 0.01 18.29
CA GLY A 137 -6.94 -0.76 19.27
C GLY A 137 -5.73 -1.51 18.73
N GLN A 138 -5.43 -1.47 17.42
CA GLN A 138 -4.15 -1.98 16.91
C GLN A 138 -3.18 -0.82 16.64
N LYS A 139 -2.04 -0.82 17.36
CA LYS A 139 -0.83 -0.08 16.96
C LYS A 139 -0.26 -0.75 15.71
N LEU A 140 -0.87 -0.49 14.55
CA LEU A 140 -0.48 -1.10 13.29
C LEU A 140 0.76 -0.39 12.73
N GLY A 141 1.92 -1.03 12.93
CA GLY A 141 3.15 -0.88 12.16
C GLY A 141 3.83 0.49 12.17
N LEU A 142 4.98 0.54 12.84
CA LEU A 142 6.11 1.47 12.65
C LEU A 142 5.77 2.97 12.55
N GLY A 143 4.63 3.43 13.05
CA GLY A 143 4.34 4.85 13.15
C GLY A 143 3.58 5.46 11.97
N LEU A 144 3.20 4.72 10.91
CA LEU A 144 2.58 5.35 9.72
C LEU A 144 1.24 6.02 10.04
N PHE A 145 0.38 5.33 10.78
CA PHE A 145 -0.89 5.90 11.23
C PHE A 145 -0.66 7.01 12.26
N GLU A 146 0.29 6.84 13.18
CA GLU A 146 0.67 7.87 14.14
C GLU A 146 1.19 9.14 13.45
N THR A 147 2.04 9.01 12.43
CA THR A 147 2.56 10.13 11.61
C THR A 147 1.42 10.87 10.91
N ILE A 148 0.45 10.16 10.32
CA ILE A 148 -0.73 10.78 9.69
C ILE A 148 -1.58 11.51 10.74
N ASP A 149 -1.90 10.85 11.86
CA ASP A 149 -2.74 11.43 12.91
C ASP A 149 -2.08 12.63 13.57
N ASP A 150 -0.78 12.57 13.87
CA ASP A 150 -0.03 13.65 14.49
C ASP A 150 0.16 14.82 13.53
N PHE A 151 0.38 14.56 12.23
CA PHE A 151 0.37 15.59 11.21
C PHE A 151 -0.97 16.35 11.18
N ILE A 152 -2.10 15.62 11.13
CA ILE A 152 -3.45 16.21 11.11
C ILE A 152 -3.70 17.03 12.38
N LYS A 153 -3.31 16.53 13.56
CA LYS A 153 -3.46 17.26 14.83
C LYS A 153 -2.66 18.56 14.83
N ASN A 154 -1.43 18.54 14.29
CA ASN A 154 -0.52 19.68 14.28
C ASN A 154 -0.89 20.76 13.24
N HIS A 155 -1.65 20.41 12.20
CA HIS A 155 -2.03 21.34 11.11
C HIS A 155 -3.52 21.76 11.15
N ARG A 156 -4.17 21.70 12.32
CA ARG A 156 -5.58 22.13 12.50
C ARG A 156 -5.78 23.65 12.26
N PRO A 157 -7.01 24.09 11.91
CA PRO A 157 -8.23 23.29 11.72
C PRO A 157 -8.44 22.78 10.27
N ASP A 158 -9.21 21.69 10.14
CA ASP A 158 -9.73 21.14 8.87
C ASP A 158 -8.70 20.63 7.84
N THR A 159 -7.52 20.20 8.29
CA THR A 159 -6.57 19.43 7.47
C THR A 159 -7.01 17.98 7.34
N SER A 160 -6.94 17.43 6.13
CA SER A 160 -7.23 16.02 5.86
C SER A 160 -6.20 15.37 4.94
N PHE A 161 -6.03 14.05 5.12
CA PHE A 161 -5.16 13.19 4.32
C PHE A 161 -5.99 12.11 3.64
N HIS A 162 -5.68 11.82 2.37
CA HIS A 162 -6.38 10.82 1.57
C HIS A 162 -5.40 10.02 0.72
N LEU A 163 -5.59 8.70 0.69
CA LEU A 163 -4.91 7.82 -0.26
C LEU A 163 -5.88 7.43 -1.37
N LEU A 164 -5.52 7.75 -2.61
CA LEU A 164 -6.34 7.53 -3.80
C LEU A 164 -5.69 6.50 -4.72
N LEU A 165 -6.52 5.65 -5.31
CA LEU A 165 -6.16 4.71 -6.37
C LEU A 165 -6.69 5.21 -7.71
N HIS A 166 -5.84 5.28 -8.72
CA HIS A 166 -6.27 5.50 -10.09
C HIS A 166 -6.73 4.18 -10.73
N VAL A 167 -8.00 4.10 -11.10
CA VAL A 167 -8.67 2.95 -11.72
C VAL A 167 -8.94 3.29 -13.20
N PRO A 168 -8.08 2.86 -14.14
CA PRO A 168 -8.28 3.19 -15.53
C PRO A 168 -9.60 2.60 -16.07
N PRO A 169 -10.33 3.31 -16.95
CA PRO A 169 -11.66 2.88 -17.43
C PRO A 169 -11.70 1.49 -18.08
N ARG A 170 -10.57 1.02 -18.63
CA ARG A 170 -10.44 -0.30 -19.26
C ARG A 170 -10.18 -1.45 -18.27
N ALA A 171 -9.78 -1.15 -17.03
CA ALA A 171 -9.55 -2.16 -15.98
C ALA A 171 -10.81 -2.48 -15.17
N ALA A 172 -11.86 -1.64 -15.24
CA ALA A 172 -13.13 -1.88 -14.56
C ALA A 172 -13.83 -3.19 -15.01
N HIS A 173 -13.45 -3.75 -16.16
CA HIS A 173 -13.95 -5.04 -16.67
C HIS A 173 -13.03 -6.24 -16.40
N VAL A 174 -11.84 -6.03 -15.85
CA VAL A 174 -10.85 -7.09 -15.55
C VAL A 174 -10.68 -7.33 -14.05
N ILE A 175 -11.31 -6.49 -13.20
CA ILE A 175 -11.53 -6.83 -11.80
C ILE A 175 -12.61 -7.91 -11.79
N ASP A 176 -12.19 -9.16 -11.61
CA ASP A 176 -13.07 -10.32 -11.52
C ASP A 176 -14.18 -10.06 -10.47
N PRO A 177 -15.46 -10.08 -10.86
CA PRO A 177 -16.57 -9.83 -9.95
C PRO A 177 -16.74 -10.91 -8.86
N SER A 178 -15.94 -11.98 -8.86
CA SER A 178 -15.92 -12.99 -7.81
C SER A 178 -15.05 -12.65 -6.59
N GLY A 179 -14.35 -11.50 -6.60
CA GLY A 179 -13.33 -11.14 -5.60
C GLY A 179 -13.56 -9.85 -4.77
N TYR A 180 -14.81 -9.50 -4.48
CA TYR A 180 -15.31 -8.36 -3.70
C TYR A 180 -15.63 -7.04 -4.43
N THR A 181 -16.85 -6.60 -4.14
CA THR A 181 -17.58 -5.38 -4.49
C THR A 181 -16.85 -4.10 -4.13
N PHE A 182 -16.79 -3.15 -5.08
CA PHE A 182 -16.73 -1.73 -4.75
C PHE A 182 -17.80 -1.42 -3.69
N PRO A 183 -17.51 -0.68 -2.60
CA PRO A 183 -18.56 -0.20 -1.73
C PRO A 183 -19.41 0.78 -2.54
N ASP A 184 -20.62 0.34 -2.89
CA ASP A 184 -21.65 1.19 -3.48
C ASP A 184 -21.81 2.45 -2.62
N ARG A 185 -21.92 3.60 -3.30
CA ARG A 185 -21.99 4.96 -2.71
C ARG A 185 -23.19 5.22 -1.79
N HIS A 186 -23.98 4.20 -1.42
CA HIS A 186 -25.27 4.36 -0.74
C HIS A 186 -25.62 3.29 0.31
N SER A 187 -24.67 2.68 1.02
CA SER A 187 -25.00 1.77 2.13
C SER A 187 -24.90 2.46 3.51
N HIS A 188 -26.03 2.97 3.97
CA HIS A 188 -26.27 3.23 5.39
C HIS A 188 -26.23 1.90 6.16
N PHE A 189 -25.18 1.66 6.95
CA PHE A 189 -25.17 0.53 7.88
C PHE A 189 -25.63 0.96 9.27
N GLY A 190 -26.90 0.66 9.55
CA GLY A 190 -27.46 0.55 10.88
C GLY A 190 -28.25 -0.76 10.99
N GLY A 191 -27.89 -1.61 11.96
CA GLY A 191 -28.78 -2.63 12.53
C GLY A 191 -28.66 -4.08 12.01
N GLY A 192 -28.03 -4.94 12.83
CA GLY A 192 -28.55 -6.23 13.32
C GLY A 192 -28.94 -7.39 12.37
N PRO A 193 -28.75 -8.66 12.77
CA PRO A 193 -28.80 -9.80 11.86
C PRO A 193 -30.20 -10.40 11.71
N GLN A 194 -30.61 -10.73 10.48
CA GLN A 194 -31.58 -11.78 10.23
C GLN A 194 -31.15 -12.64 9.04
N ALA A 195 -31.12 -13.95 9.30
CA ALA A 195 -30.79 -14.98 8.35
C ALA A 195 -32.00 -15.32 7.43
N ALA A 196 -31.64 -15.94 6.29
CA ALA A 196 -32.47 -16.75 5.38
C ALA A 196 -33.25 -16.00 4.28
N ARG A 197 -32.88 -16.21 3.01
CA ARG A 197 -33.46 -17.25 2.13
C ARG A 197 -32.91 -17.15 0.69
N LEU A 198 -32.60 -18.31 0.13
CA LEU A 198 -32.22 -18.56 -1.26
C LEU A 198 -33.40 -18.27 -2.21
N HIS A 199 -33.26 -17.30 -3.12
CA HIS A 199 -34.00 -17.28 -4.40
C HIS A 199 -33.15 -16.56 -5.47
N SER A 200 -32.92 -17.23 -6.60
CA SER A 200 -32.18 -16.73 -7.76
C SER A 200 -32.83 -15.48 -8.36
N PRO A 201 -32.08 -14.46 -8.82
CA PRO A 201 -32.66 -13.33 -9.52
C PRO A 201 -32.95 -13.64 -11.00
N PRO A 202 -34.01 -13.08 -11.59
CA PRO A 202 -34.32 -13.20 -13.02
C PRO A 202 -33.42 -12.27 -13.86
N SER A 203 -33.21 -12.65 -15.12
CA SER A 203 -32.38 -11.93 -16.11
C SER A 203 -32.86 -10.50 -16.37
N PRO A 204 -31.96 -9.51 -16.58
CA PRO A 204 -32.38 -8.13 -16.80
C PRO A 204 -32.73 -7.87 -18.26
N THR A 205 -33.94 -7.36 -18.49
CA THR A 205 -34.32 -6.65 -19.72
C THR A 205 -33.77 -5.23 -19.70
N ASN A 206 -33.20 -4.83 -20.84
CA ASN A 206 -32.71 -3.50 -21.19
C ASN A 206 -33.54 -2.34 -20.61
N SER A 207 -32.88 -1.43 -19.90
CA SER A 207 -33.30 -0.04 -19.78
C SER A 207 -32.09 0.87 -19.97
N SER A 208 -32.26 1.79 -20.92
CA SER A 208 -31.29 2.81 -21.32
C SER A 208 -30.97 3.74 -20.14
N SER A 209 -29.69 3.90 -19.82
CA SER A 209 -29.22 4.92 -18.88
C SER A 209 -28.42 5.99 -19.61
N THR A 210 -28.70 7.23 -19.21
CA THR A 210 -28.18 8.50 -19.72
C THR A 210 -26.67 8.67 -19.49
N PRO A 211 -25.92 9.34 -20.39
CA PRO A 211 -24.45 9.35 -20.41
C PRO A 211 -23.82 10.38 -19.45
N ARG A 212 -24.38 10.61 -18.27
CA ARG A 212 -23.81 11.54 -17.26
C ARG A 212 -23.11 10.86 -16.08
N ALA A 213 -23.16 9.53 -15.98
CA ALA A 213 -22.58 8.78 -14.87
C ALA A 213 -21.11 8.35 -15.05
N SER A 214 -20.50 8.54 -16.22
CA SER A 214 -19.24 7.84 -16.58
C SER A 214 -17.93 8.61 -16.37
N VAL A 215 -17.95 9.88 -15.94
CA VAL A 215 -16.71 10.69 -15.82
C VAL A 215 -16.05 10.60 -14.43
N HIS A 216 -16.76 10.09 -13.43
CA HIS A 216 -16.29 10.06 -12.03
C HIS A 216 -15.58 8.76 -11.61
N ALA A 217 -15.42 7.79 -12.51
CA ALA A 217 -14.97 6.44 -12.18
C ALA A 217 -13.44 6.22 -12.20
N GLU A 218 -12.64 7.25 -12.47
CA GLU A 218 -11.19 7.10 -12.67
C GLU A 218 -10.39 6.98 -11.37
N TYR A 219 -10.95 7.36 -10.22
CA TYR A 219 -10.24 7.33 -8.94
C TYR A 219 -11.11 6.74 -7.82
N ALA A 220 -10.48 6.05 -6.86
CA ALA A 220 -11.12 5.51 -5.67
C ALA A 220 -10.36 5.93 -4.40
N ALA A 221 -11.07 6.46 -3.38
CA ALA A 221 -10.48 6.69 -2.06
C ALA A 221 -10.32 5.36 -1.32
N LEU A 222 -9.07 4.97 -1.08
CA LEU A 222 -8.71 3.79 -0.28
C LEU A 222 -8.79 4.10 1.21
N SER A 223 -8.14 5.20 1.62
CA SER A 223 -8.12 5.67 3.00
C SER A 223 -8.32 7.19 3.07
N SER A 224 -8.91 7.66 4.16
CA SER A 224 -9.22 9.06 4.41
C SER A 224 -9.20 9.35 5.91
N HIS A 225 -8.50 10.42 6.29
CA HIS A 225 -8.31 10.82 7.68
C HIS A 225 -8.44 12.34 7.82
N PRO A 226 -9.14 12.88 8.84
CA PRO A 226 -9.90 12.15 9.86
C PRO A 226 -11.28 11.67 9.36
N ALA A 227 -11.77 12.21 8.25
CA ALA A 227 -13.07 11.90 7.68
C ALA A 227 -12.96 11.66 6.17
N ASP A 228 -14.02 11.11 5.58
CA ASP A 228 -14.11 10.89 4.14
C ASP A 228 -13.86 12.18 3.35
N LEU A 229 -13.22 12.04 2.18
CA LEU A 229 -12.95 13.15 1.28
C LEU A 229 -14.26 13.82 0.85
N ALA A 230 -14.41 15.10 1.17
CA ALA A 230 -15.64 15.83 0.85
C ALA A 230 -15.90 15.86 -0.67
N PRO A 231 -17.16 15.78 -1.14
CA PRO A 231 -17.46 15.72 -2.57
C PRO A 231 -16.93 16.91 -3.40
N ALA A 232 -16.87 18.09 -2.81
CA ALA A 232 -16.32 19.28 -3.45
C ALA A 232 -14.81 19.16 -3.66
N ASP A 233 -14.07 18.73 -2.64
CA ASP A 233 -12.63 18.51 -2.71
C ASP A 233 -12.29 17.38 -3.69
N TRP A 234 -13.08 16.31 -3.69
CA TRP A 234 -12.97 15.22 -4.66
C TRP A 234 -13.02 15.75 -6.10
N THR A 235 -14.02 16.58 -6.39
CA THR A 235 -14.22 17.15 -7.73
C THR A 235 -13.03 18.02 -8.13
N ASN A 236 -12.52 18.84 -7.20
CA ASN A 236 -11.34 19.67 -7.43
C ASN A 236 -10.08 18.85 -7.69
N ILE A 237 -9.81 17.81 -6.89
CA ILE A 237 -8.65 16.93 -7.04
C ILE A 237 -8.67 16.22 -8.39
N VAL A 238 -9.82 15.64 -8.78
CA VAL A 238 -9.98 14.98 -10.07
C VAL A 238 -9.78 15.97 -11.22
N ALA A 239 -10.34 17.18 -11.12
CA ALA A 239 -10.15 18.21 -12.13
C ALA A 239 -8.68 18.63 -12.26
N ILE A 240 -7.94 18.77 -11.15
CA ILE A 240 -6.51 19.09 -11.14
C ILE A 240 -5.71 17.98 -11.84
N LEU A 241 -5.95 16.71 -11.50
CA LEU A 241 -5.27 15.57 -12.09
C LEU A 241 -5.57 15.44 -13.60
N GLN A 242 -6.81 15.70 -14.02
CA GLN A 242 -7.19 15.70 -15.43
C GLN A 242 -6.60 16.89 -16.20
N LEU A 243 -6.50 18.08 -15.58
CA LEU A 243 -5.86 19.24 -16.19
C LEU A 243 -4.37 19.02 -16.40
N LEU A 244 -3.67 18.42 -15.44
CA LEU A 244 -2.27 18.02 -15.60
C LEU A 244 -2.09 17.05 -16.77
N ALA A 245 -2.96 16.05 -16.87
CA ALA A 245 -2.92 15.08 -17.96
C ALA A 245 -3.10 15.72 -19.35
N ARG A 246 -3.80 16.86 -19.44
CA ARG A 246 -4.03 17.62 -20.69
C ARG A 246 -2.93 18.63 -20.99
N ALA A 247 -2.53 19.43 -19.99
CA ALA A 247 -1.60 20.54 -20.16
C ALA A 247 -0.17 20.10 -20.58
N LEU A 248 0.18 18.84 -20.29
CA LEU A 248 1.47 18.25 -20.69
C LEU A 248 1.41 17.49 -22.02
N GLY A 249 0.21 17.33 -22.60
CA GLY A 249 -0.01 16.78 -23.94
C GLY A 249 0.15 17.80 -25.06
N ASP A 250 0.14 19.10 -24.73
CA ASP A 250 0.29 20.22 -25.68
C ASP A 250 1.76 20.65 -25.88
N ALA A 251 2.69 19.70 -26.02
CA ALA A 251 4.03 20.00 -26.53
C ALA A 251 3.96 20.08 -28.08
N PRO A 252 4.42 21.18 -28.73
CA PRO A 252 4.25 21.36 -30.16
C PRO A 252 5.26 20.49 -30.91
N GLY A 253 4.81 19.36 -31.42
CA GLY A 253 5.60 18.45 -32.26
C GLY A 253 4.82 18.04 -33.49
N GLY A 254 5.10 18.72 -34.61
CA GLY A 254 4.96 18.20 -35.98
C GLY A 254 3.55 17.81 -36.46
N GLN A 255 2.99 18.61 -37.36
CA GLN A 255 1.90 18.19 -38.24
C GLN A 255 2.31 16.93 -39.05
N ASP A 256 1.29 16.10 -39.34
CA ASP A 256 1.29 14.89 -40.16
C ASP A 256 1.64 13.56 -39.48
N ALA A 257 0.76 13.11 -38.57
CA ALA A 257 0.50 11.69 -38.34
C ALA A 257 -0.91 11.49 -37.77
N ALA A 258 -1.58 10.38 -38.16
CA ALA A 258 -2.90 9.91 -37.71
C ALA A 258 -3.12 10.06 -36.18
N PRO A 259 -4.38 10.11 -35.67
CA PRO A 259 -4.66 10.43 -34.26
C PRO A 259 -4.03 9.39 -33.32
N ALA A 260 -2.80 9.68 -32.89
CA ALA A 260 -2.15 8.98 -31.81
C ALA A 260 -2.80 9.47 -30.50
N PRO A 261 -3.11 8.57 -29.54
CA PRO A 261 -3.64 8.99 -28.25
C PRO A 261 -2.65 9.97 -27.63
N ALA A 262 -3.13 11.16 -27.26
CA ALA A 262 -2.31 12.21 -26.66
C ALA A 262 -1.43 11.63 -25.52
N PRO A 263 -0.13 11.96 -25.46
CA PRO A 263 0.73 11.48 -24.38
C PRO A 263 0.31 12.17 -23.08
N SER A 264 -0.59 11.55 -22.30
CA SER A 264 -1.01 12.00 -20.98
C SER A 264 0.07 11.67 -19.95
N ARG A 265 1.09 12.51 -19.83
CA ARG A 265 2.07 12.35 -18.76
C ARG A 265 1.41 12.70 -17.42
N SER A 266 1.04 11.67 -16.67
CA SER A 266 0.69 11.74 -15.25
C SER A 266 1.90 12.17 -14.42
N LEU A 267 1.68 12.77 -13.25
CA LEU A 267 2.73 13.08 -12.25
C LEU A 267 3.72 11.91 -12.14
N GLY A 268 5.03 12.12 -12.21
CA GLY A 268 5.99 11.04 -11.97
C GLY A 268 5.86 10.44 -10.56
N VAL A 269 6.19 9.16 -10.38
CA VAL A 269 6.30 8.59 -9.02
C VAL A 269 7.39 9.36 -8.26
N GLY A 270 7.08 9.86 -7.07
CA GLY A 270 7.95 10.77 -6.32
C GLY A 270 7.70 12.25 -6.58
N GLU A 271 6.88 12.61 -7.57
CA GLU A 271 6.52 14.01 -7.84
C GLU A 271 5.34 14.45 -6.96
N LEU A 272 5.38 15.72 -6.57
CA LEU A 272 4.38 16.38 -5.74
C LEU A 272 3.92 17.67 -6.42
N LEU A 273 2.61 17.86 -6.47
CA LEU A 273 1.95 19.05 -6.98
C LEU A 273 1.25 19.79 -5.84
N PRO A 274 1.75 20.98 -5.45
CA PRO A 274 0.99 21.90 -4.63
C PRO A 274 0.08 22.76 -5.54
N TYR A 275 -1.21 22.78 -5.26
CA TYR A 275 -2.22 23.57 -5.95
C TYR A 275 -3.04 24.38 -4.95
N VAL A 276 -3.38 25.62 -5.29
CA VAL A 276 -4.21 26.48 -4.47
C VAL A 276 -5.45 26.86 -5.26
N ASP A 277 -6.63 26.52 -4.74
CA ASP A 277 -7.89 27.01 -5.28
C ASP A 277 -8.25 28.33 -4.61
N ASN A 278 -8.00 29.44 -5.32
CA ASN A 278 -8.30 30.79 -4.83
C ASN A 278 -9.80 31.06 -4.67
N LYS A 279 -10.69 30.28 -5.30
CA LYS A 279 -12.14 30.50 -5.22
C LYS A 279 -12.71 29.99 -3.89
N VAL A 280 -12.22 28.84 -3.43
CA VAL A 280 -12.63 28.24 -2.16
C VAL A 280 -11.65 28.49 -1.02
N GLY A 281 -10.49 29.10 -1.29
CA GLY A 281 -9.48 29.43 -0.29
C GLY A 281 -8.73 28.23 0.27
N ARG A 282 -8.67 27.12 -0.48
CA ARG A 282 -8.09 25.84 -0.04
C ARG A 282 -6.80 25.50 -0.79
N SER A 283 -5.96 24.70 -0.15
CA SER A 283 -4.72 24.17 -0.76
C SER A 283 -4.76 22.66 -0.86
N TYR A 284 -4.34 22.12 -1.99
CA TYR A 284 -4.30 20.70 -2.31
C TYR A 284 -2.85 20.31 -2.61
N TYR A 285 -2.32 19.33 -1.89
CA TYR A 285 -0.99 18.77 -2.14
C TYR A 285 -1.18 17.34 -2.61
N ILE A 286 -0.83 17.08 -3.87
CA ILE A 286 -1.07 15.79 -4.52
C ILE A 286 0.29 15.18 -4.89
N ALA A 287 0.65 14.07 -4.27
CA ALA A 287 1.88 13.34 -4.56
C ALA A 287 1.56 11.97 -5.16
N ARG A 288 2.23 11.58 -6.25
CA ARG A 288 2.13 10.19 -6.75
C ARG A 288 3.14 9.33 -6.02
N VAL A 289 2.65 8.55 -5.08
CA VAL A 289 3.48 7.75 -4.16
C VAL A 289 3.81 6.37 -4.72
N ALA A 290 3.04 5.83 -5.65
CA ALA A 290 3.38 4.63 -6.41
C ALA A 290 2.52 4.57 -7.68
N GLU A 291 2.75 3.61 -8.57
CA GLU A 291 1.74 3.28 -9.59
C GLU A 291 0.71 2.31 -9.00
N PRO A 292 -0.60 2.59 -9.01
CA PRO A 292 -1.33 3.78 -9.48
C PRO A 292 -1.87 4.65 -8.31
N LEU A 293 -1.04 4.94 -7.31
CA LEU A 293 -1.41 5.52 -6.03
C LEU A 293 -1.02 7.00 -5.86
N TYR A 294 -1.95 7.77 -5.32
CA TYR A 294 -1.77 9.18 -4.99
C TYR A 294 -2.05 9.43 -3.51
N ALA A 295 -1.14 10.12 -2.84
CA ALA A 295 -1.36 10.67 -1.51
C ALA A 295 -1.76 12.14 -1.65
N VAL A 296 -2.83 12.55 -0.96
CA VAL A 296 -3.38 13.90 -1.05
C VAL A 296 -3.54 14.50 0.33
N VAL A 297 -3.05 15.71 0.52
CA VAL A 297 -3.38 16.55 1.69
C VAL A 297 -4.23 17.72 1.25
N VAL A 298 -5.34 17.95 1.95
CA VAL A 298 -6.20 19.12 1.79
C VAL A 298 -6.02 20.00 3.02
N LEU A 299 -5.70 21.27 2.79
CA LEU A 299 -5.68 22.31 3.81
C LEU A 299 -6.87 23.25 3.59
N ALA A 300 -7.61 23.54 4.65
CA ALA A 300 -8.73 24.48 4.62
C ALA A 300 -8.34 25.95 4.49
N GLU A 301 -7.05 26.22 4.30
CA GLU A 301 -6.49 27.55 4.16
C GLU A 301 -5.53 27.65 2.96
N ARG A 302 -5.28 28.89 2.56
CA ARG A 302 -4.36 29.20 1.47
C ARG A 302 -2.92 29.18 1.98
N ARG A 303 -2.24 28.08 1.70
CA ARG A 303 -0.81 27.89 1.96
C ARG A 303 -0.16 27.33 0.71
N PRO A 304 0.41 28.17 -0.16
CA PRO A 304 1.19 27.70 -1.28
C PRO A 304 2.57 27.21 -0.80
N ARG A 305 2.93 25.97 -1.14
CA ARG A 305 4.28 25.40 -0.91
C ARG A 305 4.73 25.36 0.56
N ASP A 306 3.86 24.87 1.44
CA ASP A 306 4.17 24.64 2.85
C ASP A 306 5.20 23.50 3.00
N PRO A 307 6.42 23.78 3.51
CA PRO A 307 7.48 22.78 3.62
C PRO A 307 7.12 21.64 4.58
N ALA A 308 6.29 21.87 5.59
CA ALA A 308 5.87 20.82 6.53
C ALA A 308 5.00 19.78 5.83
N VAL A 309 4.10 20.20 4.95
CA VAL A 309 3.24 19.30 4.17
C VAL A 309 4.03 18.52 3.13
N ILE A 310 5.00 19.16 2.48
CA ILE A 310 5.90 18.50 1.52
C ILE A 310 6.77 17.45 2.22
N GLY A 311 7.34 17.80 3.38
CA GLY A 311 8.10 16.87 4.21
C GLY A 311 7.26 15.67 4.65
N PHE A 312 6.04 15.92 5.12
CA PHE A 312 5.10 14.87 5.50
C PHE A 312 4.75 13.92 4.35
N LEU A 313 4.44 14.43 3.16
CA LEU A 313 4.14 13.57 2.00
C LEU A 313 5.34 12.75 1.55
N THR A 314 6.56 13.26 1.74
CA THR A 314 7.80 12.51 1.50
C THR A 314 7.97 11.38 2.53
N GLU A 315 7.69 11.65 3.81
CA GLU A 315 7.72 10.64 4.87
C GLU A 315 6.70 9.53 4.65
N VAL A 316 5.46 9.90 4.27
CA VAL A 316 4.40 8.93 3.92
C VAL A 316 4.84 8.05 2.76
N GLN A 317 5.46 8.62 1.72
CA GLN A 317 5.98 7.86 0.59
C GLN A 317 7.06 6.86 1.04
N ASP A 318 8.08 7.31 1.77
CA ASP A 318 9.15 6.46 2.26
C ASP A 318 8.62 5.34 3.17
N ALA A 319 7.64 5.66 4.00
CA ALA A 319 6.97 4.70 4.88
C ALA A 319 6.16 3.67 4.08
N LEU A 320 5.42 4.07 3.04
CA LEU A 320 4.68 3.16 2.15
C LEU A 320 5.61 2.22 1.36
N TRP A 321 6.83 2.66 1.09
CA TRP A 321 7.86 1.88 0.40
C TRP A 321 8.65 0.97 1.35
N GLY A 322 8.40 1.05 2.66
CA GLY A 322 9.12 0.26 3.66
C GLY A 322 10.59 0.65 3.82
N ARG A 323 11.01 1.82 3.30
CA ARG A 323 12.40 2.30 3.37
C ARG A 323 12.97 2.36 4.79
N PRO A 324 12.22 2.76 5.84
CA PRO A 324 12.73 2.73 7.21
C PRO A 324 13.13 1.33 7.71
N VAL A 325 12.59 0.26 7.11
CA VAL A 325 12.92 -1.13 7.42
C VAL A 325 13.98 -1.65 6.46
N LEU A 326 13.73 -1.57 5.14
CA LEU A 326 14.62 -2.11 4.11
C LEU A 326 16.00 -1.43 4.13
N GLY A 327 16.07 -0.14 4.43
CA GLY A 327 17.34 0.59 4.54
C GLY A 327 18.24 0.09 5.67
N ARG A 328 17.71 -0.67 6.65
CA ARG A 328 18.52 -1.29 7.71
C ARG A 328 19.44 -2.38 7.19
N ILE A 329 19.06 -3.05 6.09
CA ILE A 329 19.88 -4.07 5.41
C ILE A 329 21.26 -3.50 5.03
N LEU A 330 21.30 -2.24 4.59
CA LEU A 330 22.55 -1.60 4.15
C LEU A 330 23.38 -1.01 5.32
N LYS A 331 22.79 -0.90 6.51
CA LYS A 331 23.44 -0.38 7.72
C LYS A 331 24.15 -1.46 8.53
N GLU A 332 23.73 -2.72 8.38
CA GLU A 332 24.44 -3.88 8.93
C GLU A 332 25.66 -4.18 8.04
N LYS A 333 26.80 -3.55 8.36
CA LYS A 333 28.13 -3.88 7.84
C LYS A 333 28.97 -4.54 8.91
#